data_AF-A0A1F5T4T8-F1
#
_entry.id   AF-A0A1F5T4T8-F1
#
_cell.length_a   1.000
_cell.length_b   1.000
_cell.length_c   1.000
_cell.angle_alpha   90.00
_cell.angle_beta   90.00
_cell.angle_gamma   90.00
#
_symmetry.space_group_name_H-M   'P 1'
#
loop_
_entity.id
_entity.type
_entity.pdbx_description
1 polymer ?
#
loop_
_entity_poly.entity_id
_entity_poly.type
_entity_poly.pdbx_seq_one_letter_code
_entity_poly.pdbx_strand_id
1 'polypeptide(L)'
;MKNKILICLVLFGLVVGGQVLAFDVENTGLGKTAETAGYNLTKSDPIVIAGNVIQIFLGLLGLILMIILVYAGFMYMLAGDRSDQVTKAKAWITNSIIGIVIVAGAYAISTYVIEALISSV
;
A
#
# COMPACT_ATOMS: atom_id res chain seq x y z
N MET A 1 -4.98 12.74 27.65
CA MET A 1 -4.42 11.62 26.84
C MET A 1 -4.80 11.70 25.35
N LYS A 2 -5.98 12.25 24.99
CA LYS A 2 -6.46 12.45 23.62
C LYS A 2 -5.51 13.25 22.69
N ASN A 3 -4.79 14.23 23.23
CA ASN A 3 -3.86 15.07 22.45
C ASN A 3 -2.50 14.39 22.18
N LYS A 4 -2.10 13.39 22.97
CA LYS A 4 -0.84 12.64 22.77
C LYS A 4 -0.96 11.64 21.59
N ILE A 5 -2.16 11.11 21.37
CA ILE A 5 -2.52 10.24 20.24
C ILE A 5 -2.61 11.05 18.94
N LEU A 6 -3.17 12.27 19.00
CA LEU A 6 -3.26 13.15 17.83
C LEU A 6 -1.85 13.58 17.35
N ILE A 7 -0.94 13.86 18.29
CA ILE A 7 0.47 14.18 17.99
C ILE A 7 1.19 12.97 17.35
N CYS A 8 0.94 11.74 17.80
CA CYS A 8 1.54 10.55 17.17
C CYS A 8 0.97 10.28 15.76
N LEU A 9 -0.31 10.54 15.53
CA LEU A 9 -0.95 10.38 14.21
C LEU A 9 -0.49 11.46 13.22
N VAL A 10 -0.28 12.70 13.69
CA VAL A 10 0.28 13.79 12.88
C VAL A 10 1.77 13.59 12.61
N LEU A 11 2.56 13.11 13.58
CA LEU A 11 3.97 12.75 13.37
C LEU A 11 4.13 11.55 12.43
N PHE A 12 3.27 10.54 12.54
CA PHE A 12 3.25 9.41 11.62
C PHE A 12 2.79 9.86 10.22
N GLY A 13 1.80 10.74 10.13
CA GLY A 13 1.38 11.38 8.88
C GLY A 13 2.46 12.26 8.25
N LEU A 14 3.32 12.91 9.04
CA LEU A 14 4.46 13.69 8.54
C LEU A 14 5.60 12.79 8.06
N VAL A 15 5.89 11.69 8.77
CA VAL A 15 6.90 10.70 8.37
C VAL A 15 6.47 9.97 7.10
N VAL A 16 5.23 9.52 7.02
CA VAL A 16 4.68 8.85 5.83
C VAL A 16 4.44 9.84 4.69
N GLY A 17 4.00 11.07 4.98
CA GLY A 17 3.88 12.14 4.00
C GLY A 17 5.22 12.53 3.36
N GLY A 18 6.31 12.50 4.14
CA GLY A 18 7.67 12.68 3.61
C GLY A 18 8.12 11.56 2.67
N GLN A 19 7.71 10.31 2.95
CA GLN A 19 8.04 9.15 2.09
C GLN A 19 7.14 9.04 0.85
N VAL A 20 5.91 9.55 0.91
CA VAL A 20 5.01 9.67 -0.26
C VAL A 20 5.51 10.72 -1.25
N LEU A 21 6.15 11.80 -0.77
CA LEU A 21 6.71 12.86 -1.63
C LEU A 21 8.11 12.53 -2.19
N ALA A 22 8.83 11.57 -1.61
CA ALA A 22 10.12 11.08 -2.08
C ALA A 22 10.00 9.74 -2.84
N PHE A 23 8.81 9.44 -3.37
CA PHE A 23 8.60 8.27 -4.21
C PHE A 23 9.18 8.54 -5.61
N ASP A 24 10.51 8.51 -5.72
CA ASP A 24 11.21 8.52 -7.00
C ASP A 24 10.98 7.18 -7.70
N VAL A 25 10.12 7.22 -8.73
CA VAL A 25 9.84 6.12 -9.66
C VAL A 25 11.13 5.46 -10.17
N GLU A 26 12.23 6.23 -10.26
CA GLU A 26 13.54 5.82 -10.74
C GLU A 26 14.24 4.73 -9.88
N ASN A 27 13.98 4.68 -8.56
CA ASN A 27 14.56 3.66 -7.66
C ASN A 27 13.58 2.53 -7.31
N THR A 28 12.40 2.53 -7.90
CA THR A 28 11.45 1.43 -7.73
C THR A 28 11.83 0.27 -8.66
N GLY A 29 11.48 -0.97 -8.30
CA GLY A 29 11.73 -2.14 -9.14
C GLY A 29 11.24 -1.98 -10.58
N LEU A 30 10.24 -1.11 -10.79
CA LEU A 30 9.71 -0.70 -12.09
C LEU A 30 10.72 0.04 -12.98
N GLY A 31 11.49 0.99 -12.44
CA GLY A 31 12.51 1.74 -13.19
C GLY A 31 13.63 0.82 -13.70
N LYS A 32 14.04 -0.13 -12.86
CA LYS A 32 15.03 -1.17 -13.19
C LYS A 32 14.49 -2.16 -14.23
N THR A 33 13.21 -2.54 -14.16
CA THR A 33 12.60 -3.39 -15.20
C THR A 33 12.37 -2.65 -16.51
N ALA A 34 12.05 -1.36 -16.50
CA ALA A 34 11.88 -0.56 -17.72
C ALA A 34 13.21 -0.36 -18.48
N GLU A 35 14.30 -0.13 -17.73
CA GLU A 35 15.66 -0.04 -18.28
C GLU A 35 16.14 -1.41 -18.82
N THR A 36 15.86 -2.50 -18.10
CA THR A 36 16.23 -3.87 -18.52
C THR A 36 15.42 -4.35 -19.73
N ALA A 37 14.16 -3.89 -19.87
CA ALA A 37 13.30 -4.21 -21.00
C ALA A 37 13.60 -3.36 -22.27
N GLY A 38 14.60 -2.48 -22.24
CA GLY A 38 15.02 -1.69 -23.41
C GLY A 38 14.11 -0.49 -23.72
N TYR A 39 13.21 -0.11 -22.81
CA TYR A 39 12.30 1.02 -23.00
C TYR A 39 12.95 2.33 -22.56
N ASN A 40 13.23 3.20 -23.54
CA ASN A 40 13.66 4.57 -23.28
C ASN A 40 12.45 5.36 -22.75
N LEU A 41 12.48 5.78 -21.48
CA LEU A 41 11.43 6.54 -20.78
C LEU A 41 11.12 7.92 -21.40
N THR A 42 11.70 8.22 -22.56
CA THR A 42 11.41 9.41 -23.35
C THR A 42 10.11 9.23 -24.13
N LYS A 43 9.01 9.45 -23.41
CA LYS A 43 7.67 9.82 -23.90
C LYS A 43 6.87 8.74 -24.64
N SER A 44 5.75 8.38 -24.01
CA SER A 44 4.51 7.90 -24.62
C SER A 44 4.25 6.40 -24.71
N ASP A 45 4.93 5.55 -23.94
CA ASP A 45 4.49 4.16 -23.81
C ASP A 45 3.33 4.01 -22.81
N PRO A 46 2.17 3.49 -23.25
CA PRO A 46 1.01 3.28 -22.37
C PRO A 46 1.34 2.38 -21.17
N ILE A 47 2.32 1.48 -21.32
CA ILE A 47 2.78 0.55 -20.27
C ILE A 47 3.45 1.30 -19.10
N VAL A 48 4.27 2.32 -19.38
CA VAL A 48 4.95 3.11 -18.35
C VAL A 48 3.94 4.00 -17.62
N ILE A 49 2.99 4.59 -18.35
CA ILE A 49 1.91 5.38 -17.77
C ILE A 49 1.02 4.49 -16.88
N ALA A 50 0.66 3.30 -17.36
CA ALA A 50 -0.11 2.33 -16.58
C ALA A 50 0.65 1.88 -15.32
N GLY A 51 1.96 1.62 -15.43
CA GLY A 51 2.80 1.27 -14.28
C GLY A 51 2.83 2.35 -13.21
N ASN A 52 3.04 3.62 -13.59
CA ASN A 52 3.01 4.75 -12.66
C ASN A 52 1.64 4.94 -12.01
N VAL A 53 0.56 4.79 -12.77
CA VAL A 53 -0.80 4.89 -12.25
C VAL A 53 -1.04 3.76 -11.24
N ILE A 54 -0.77 2.50 -11.60
CA ILE A 54 -0.91 1.34 -10.70
C ILE A 54 -0.12 1.56 -9.41
N GLN A 55 1.11 2.08 -9.50
CA GLN A 55 1.95 2.28 -8.33
C GLN A 55 1.42 3.37 -7.37
N ILE A 56 0.92 4.49 -7.91
CA ILE A 56 0.25 5.53 -7.13
C ILE A 56 -1.01 4.95 -6.47
N PHE A 57 -1.81 4.18 -7.22
CA PHE A 57 -3.01 3.55 -6.70
C PHE A 57 -2.69 2.51 -5.61
N LEU A 58 -1.69 1.66 -5.80
CA LEU A 58 -1.26 0.66 -4.81
C LEU A 58 -0.69 1.32 -3.55
N GLY A 59 0.10 2.39 -3.68
CA GLY A 59 0.62 3.14 -2.54
C GLY A 59 -0.49 3.82 -1.74
N LEU A 60 -1.43 4.49 -2.42
CA LEU A 60 -2.57 5.14 -1.77
C LEU A 60 -3.50 4.11 -1.09
N LEU A 61 -3.75 2.98 -1.76
CA LEU A 61 -4.60 1.92 -1.23
C LEU A 61 -3.97 1.22 -0.02
N GLY A 62 -2.66 0.94 -0.08
CA GLY A 62 -1.90 0.39 1.05
C GLY A 62 -1.91 1.32 2.27
N LEU A 63 -1.75 2.63 2.04
CA LEU A 63 -1.84 3.65 3.09
C LEU A 63 -3.22 3.68 3.76
N ILE A 64 -4.29 3.65 2.97
CA ILE A 64 -5.67 3.64 3.48
C ILE A 64 -5.93 2.38 4.32
N LEU A 65 -5.52 1.21 3.81
CA LEU A 65 -5.66 -0.06 4.54
C LEU A 65 -4.89 -0.05 5.87
N MET A 66 -3.70 0.54 5.89
CA MET A 66 -2.91 0.70 7.10
C MET A 66 -3.60 1.58 8.15
N ILE A 67 -4.21 2.70 7.74
CA ILE A 67 -4.95 3.58 8.64
C ILE A 67 -6.16 2.85 9.26
N ILE A 68 -6.90 2.08 8.45
CA ILE A 68 -8.05 1.31 8.91
C ILE A 68 -7.62 0.21 9.90
N LEU A 69 -6.51 -0.48 9.62
CA LEU A 69 -5.95 -1.50 10.52
C LEU A 69 -5.62 -0.90 11.89
N VAL A 70 -4.96 0.26 11.91
CA VAL A 70 -4.62 0.98 13.15
C VAL A 70 -5.90 1.39 13.90
N TYR A 71 -6.88 1.95 13.20
CA TYR A 71 -8.17 2.34 13.80
C TYR A 71 -8.91 1.14 14.41
N ALA A 72 -8.96 0.01 13.69
CA ALA A 72 -9.58 -1.23 14.17
C ALA A 72 -8.84 -1.80 15.39
N GLY A 73 -7.51 -1.73 15.41
CA GLY A 73 -6.69 -2.13 16.56
C GLY A 73 -6.97 -1.29 17.81
N PHE A 74 -7.12 0.03 17.65
CA PHE A 74 -7.51 0.91 18.76
C PHE A 74 -8.95 0.61 19.24
N MET A 75 -9.88 0.35 18.34
CA MET A 75 -11.24 -0.04 18.70
C MET A 75 -11.25 -1.36 19.50
N TYR A 76 -10.41 -2.32 19.12
CA TYR A 76 -10.25 -3.58 19.84
C TYR A 76 -9.71 -3.37 21.26
N MET A 77 -8.72 -2.49 21.41
CA MET A 77 -8.09 -2.20 22.70
C MET A 77 -8.98 -1.36 23.63
N LEU A 78 -9.89 -0.55 23.08
CA LEU A 78 -10.85 0.28 23.83
C LEU A 78 -12.18 -0.43 24.12
N ALA A 79 -12.40 -1.62 23.56
CA ALA A 79 -13.65 -2.36 23.70
C ALA A 79 -13.90 -2.86 25.14
N GLY A 80 -12.85 -3.08 25.93
CA GLY A 80 -12.96 -3.53 27.32
C GLY A 80 -13.83 -4.79 27.45
N ASP A 81 -14.88 -4.70 28.28
CA ASP A 81 -15.84 -5.77 28.57
C ASP A 81 -17.11 -5.76 27.67
N ARG A 82 -17.21 -4.83 26.72
CA ARG A 82 -18.35 -4.81 25.80
C ARG A 82 -18.11 -5.82 24.68
N SER A 83 -18.64 -7.03 24.83
CA SER A 83 -18.57 -8.13 23.86
C SER A 83 -18.90 -7.70 22.42
N ASP A 84 -19.85 -6.79 22.26
CA ASP A 84 -20.27 -6.26 20.95
C ASP A 84 -19.17 -5.45 20.25
N GLN A 85 -18.42 -4.66 21.03
CA GLN A 85 -17.32 -3.84 20.52
C GLN A 85 -16.12 -4.72 20.15
N VAL A 86 -15.85 -5.77 20.93
CA VAL A 86 -14.79 -6.76 20.66
C VAL A 86 -15.10 -7.52 19.37
N THR A 87 -16.35 -7.97 19.19
CA THR A 87 -16.77 -8.73 18.00
C THR A 87 -16.68 -7.87 16.74
N LYS A 88 -17.16 -6.62 16.81
CA LYS A 88 -17.01 -5.66 15.71
C LYS A 88 -15.54 -5.41 15.40
N ALA A 89 -14.72 -5.08 16.39
CA ALA A 89 -13.31 -4.78 16.15
C ALA A 89 -12.54 -5.97 15.55
N LYS A 90 -12.84 -7.21 15.97
CA LYS A 90 -12.29 -8.41 15.32
C LYS A 90 -12.70 -8.51 13.86
N ALA A 91 -13.97 -8.29 13.53
CA ALA A 91 -14.43 -8.33 12.13
C ALA A 91 -13.70 -7.29 11.25
N TRP A 92 -13.49 -6.07 11.78
CA TRP A 92 -12.72 -5.03 11.09
C TRP A 92 -11.26 -5.43 10.88
N ILE A 93 -10.59 -5.99 11.90
CA ILE A 93 -9.21 -6.48 11.78
C ILE A 93 -9.11 -7.58 10.73
N THR A 94 -10.01 -8.57 10.76
CA THR A 94 -10.00 -9.68 9.79
C THR A 94 -10.21 -9.18 8.37
N ASN A 95 -11.15 -8.25 8.16
CA ASN A 95 -11.39 -7.67 6.84
C ASN A 95 -10.20 -6.83 6.35
N SER A 96 -9.54 -6.08 7.23
CA SER A 96 -8.33 -5.33 6.88
C SER A 96 -7.18 -6.25 6.48
N ILE A 97 -6.97 -7.37 7.19
CA ILE A 97 -5.94 -8.36 6.85
C ILE A 97 -6.22 -8.98 5.47
N ILE A 98 -7.46 -9.36 5.20
CA ILE A 98 -7.86 -9.90 3.89
C ILE A 98 -7.59 -8.88 2.78
N GLY A 99 -7.89 -7.60 3.00
CA GLY A 99 -7.58 -6.53 2.04
C GLY A 99 -6.09 -6.41 1.74
N ILE A 100 -5.24 -6.47 2.77
CA ILE A 100 -3.77 -6.42 2.61
C ILE A 100 -3.27 -7.63 1.80
N VAL A 101 -3.80 -8.83 2.09
CA VAL A 101 -3.42 -10.06 1.38
C VAL A 101 -3.82 -9.99 -0.10
N ILE A 102 -5.00 -9.45 -0.43
CA ILE A 102 -5.45 -9.28 -1.82
C ILE A 102 -4.52 -8.33 -2.59
N VAL A 103 -4.16 -7.18 -1.99
CA VAL A 103 -3.27 -6.21 -2.63
C VAL A 103 -1.88 -6.81 -2.86
N ALA A 104 -1.33 -7.50 -1.85
CA ALA A 104 -0.06 -8.19 -1.98
C ALA A 104 -0.10 -9.30 -3.05
N GLY A 105 -1.18 -10.07 -3.10
CA GLY A 105 -1.40 -11.11 -4.11
C GLY A 105 -1.53 -10.55 -5.52
N ALA A 106 -2.27 -9.46 -5.71
CA ALA A 106 -2.42 -8.79 -7.00
C ALA A 106 -1.08 -8.27 -7.53
N TYR A 107 -0.24 -7.71 -6.65
CA TYR A 107 1.10 -7.27 -7.01
C TYR A 107 2.00 -8.45 -7.41
N ALA A 108 2.03 -9.51 -6.59
CA ALA A 108 2.82 -10.71 -6.86
C ALA A 108 2.43 -11.40 -8.18
N ILE A 109 1.13 -11.47 -8.49
CA ILE A 109 0.65 -12.04 -9.75
C ILE A 109 1.07 -11.15 -10.93
N SER A 110 0.94 -9.82 -10.79
CA SER A 110 1.34 -8.88 -11.85
C SER A 110 2.82 -8.98 -12.20
N THR A 111 3.70 -9.05 -11.19
CA THR A 111 5.15 -9.22 -11.41
C THR A 111 5.47 -10.58 -12.00
N TYR A 112 4.82 -11.64 -11.54
CA TYR A 112 5.00 -12.99 -12.06
C TYR A 112 4.64 -13.10 -13.55
N VAL A 113 3.53 -12.48 -13.97
CA VAL A 113 3.14 -12.48 -15.39
C VAL A 113 4.14 -11.72 -16.24
N ILE A 114 4.63 -10.56 -15.78
CA ILE A 114 5.63 -9.77 -16.51
C ILE A 114 6.95 -10.56 -16.63
N GLU A 115 7.43 -11.16 -15.54
CA GLU A 115 8.64 -11.98 -15.54
C GLU A 115 8.52 -13.21 -16.46
N ALA A 116 7.36 -13.87 -16.47
CA ALA A 116 7.10 -14.99 -17.38
C ALA A 116 7.19 -14.58 -18.86
N LEU A 117 6.67 -13.40 -19.21
CA LEU A 117 6.72 -12.86 -20.57
C LEU A 117 8.13 -12.39 -20.96
N ILE A 118 8.90 -11.83 -20.04
CA ILE A 118 10.28 -11.39 -20.31
C ILE A 118 11.25 -12.59 -20.38
N SER A 119 11.06 -13.63 -19.58
CA SER A 119 11.94 -14.82 -19.62
C SER A 119 11.76 -15.70 -20.86
N SER A 120 10.67 -15.49 -21.62
CA SER A 120 10.34 -16.27 -22.82
C SER A 120 10.76 -15.59 -24.13
N VAL A 121 11.40 -14.41 -24.06
CA VAL A 121 12.07 -13.70 -25.16
C VAL A 121 13.57 -13.75 -24.93
#